data_AF-A0A3F3K1K1-F1
#
_entry.id   AF-A0A3F3K1K1-F1
#
_cell.length_a   1.000
_cell.length_b   1.000
_cell.length_c   1.000
_cell.angle_alpha   90.00
_cell.angle_beta   90.00
_cell.angle_gamma   90.00
#
_symmetry.space_group_name_H-M   'P 1'
#
loop_
_entity.id
_entity.type
_entity.pdbx_description
1 polymer ?
#
loop_
_entity_poly.entity_id
_entity_poly.type
_entity_poly.pdbx_seq_one_letter_code
_entity_poly.pdbx_strand_id
1 'polypeptide(L)'
;MAGYVFAIGGDTEIIRTCAERGIYSTRLNSLTSRPFEATLADYISMKPGDNVYFFSDRKIYGIGELVAVGPDCKYSNFPDSSACEPVAYADVKDDLLVDSGSDSIWYRWLCTFKAAPYFFEEGIDTDEVLVYKPDTFKMLRAFWKVSFIKLGDEENESLREIFLLRHQNEMITGQHIWERDDTVHDLLRLHDLNRYLITPESLLRNGVRAGRVKHEMALEAAVVYDLCHERIVDLGRWDYVSHQVIASPFKPIDYMDKIDVLAARYLTDTKITCKYLTVELKKDEAEKSTIDQILKYVDWVCTEYAYGDYEMIEACIIAAGYEEGMDRYYREVVQRHYTQGSHPVRNKQWNNLKLLKYTCVDGEIVYEDVTPPLR
;
A
#
# COMPACT_ATOMS: atom_id res chain seq x y z
N MET A 1 0.11 -10.93 6.55
CA MET A 1 0.12 -9.57 7.12
C MET A 1 1.21 -8.82 6.39
N ALA A 2 0.94 -7.59 5.98
CA ALA A 2 1.93 -6.79 5.28
C ALA A 2 3.04 -6.34 6.24
N GLY A 3 4.18 -5.94 5.68
CA GLY A 3 5.23 -5.22 6.41
C GLY A 3 5.41 -3.81 5.86
N TYR A 4 5.73 -2.84 6.70
CA TYR A 4 6.05 -1.47 6.30
C TYR A 4 7.45 -1.12 6.77
N VAL A 5 8.35 -0.85 5.83
CA VAL A 5 9.72 -0.42 6.14
C VAL A 5 9.82 1.08 5.94
N PHE A 6 9.90 1.84 7.03
CA PHE A 6 9.96 3.31 7.01
C PHE A 6 11.39 3.83 6.92
N ALA A 7 11.67 4.69 5.94
CA ALA A 7 12.92 5.41 5.88
C ALA A 7 12.92 6.50 6.96
N ILE A 8 13.88 6.41 7.86
CA ILE A 8 14.19 7.44 8.85
C ILE A 8 15.52 8.08 8.44
N GLY A 9 15.69 9.38 8.71
CA GLY A 9 16.98 10.04 8.55
C GLY A 9 18.08 9.28 9.31
N GLY A 10 19.36 9.51 8.97
CA GLY A 10 20.54 8.84 9.56
C GLY A 10 20.77 9.05 11.07
N ASP A 11 19.72 9.31 11.84
CA ASP A 11 19.73 9.53 13.27
C ASP A 11 18.90 8.45 13.98
N THR A 12 19.61 7.58 14.69
CA THR A 12 19.03 6.49 15.48
C THR A 12 18.17 7.00 16.64
N GLU A 13 18.36 8.25 17.09
CA GLU A 13 17.52 8.85 18.13
C GLU A 13 16.08 9.08 17.65
N ILE A 14 15.88 9.33 16.36
CA ILE A 14 14.54 9.43 15.77
C ILE A 14 13.86 8.06 15.80
N ILE A 15 14.62 6.99 15.48
CA ILE A 15 14.11 5.62 15.52
C ILE A 15 13.68 5.27 16.95
N ARG A 16 14.55 5.56 17.92
CA ARG A 16 14.26 5.39 19.35
C ARG A 16 12.99 6.14 19.74
N THR A 17 12.90 7.43 19.42
CA THR A 17 11.73 8.25 19.74
C THR A 17 10.45 7.67 19.14
N CYS A 18 10.49 7.22 17.88
CA CYS A 18 9.35 6.55 17.25
C CYS A 18 8.98 5.25 17.97
N ALA A 19 9.96 4.40 18.27
CA ALA A 19 9.77 3.11 18.93
C ALA A 19 9.19 3.27 20.35
N GLU A 20 9.73 4.21 21.14
CA GLU A 20 9.26 4.52 22.49
C GLU A 20 7.82 5.06 22.43
N ARG A 21 7.55 6.07 21.59
CA ARG A 21 6.22 6.69 21.49
C ARG A 21 5.16 5.82 20.79
N GLY A 22 5.58 4.78 20.06
CA GLY A 22 4.69 3.94 19.26
C GLY A 22 3.96 4.69 18.15
N ILE A 23 4.57 5.76 17.61
CA ILE A 23 4.00 6.55 16.50
C ILE A 23 5.04 6.82 15.43
N TYR A 24 4.60 6.85 14.18
CA TYR A 24 5.41 7.32 13.06
C TYR A 24 4.59 8.28 12.21
N SER A 25 5.24 9.33 11.73
CA SER A 25 4.68 10.28 10.79
C SER A 25 5.74 10.69 9.79
N THR A 26 5.40 10.58 8.51
CA THR A 26 6.30 10.98 7.43
C THR A 26 6.35 12.50 7.35
N ARG A 27 7.54 13.08 7.44
CA ARG A 27 7.75 14.49 7.14
C ARG A 27 7.73 14.71 5.63
N LEU A 28 6.76 15.45 5.12
CA LEU A 28 6.73 15.86 3.73
C LEU A 28 7.73 17.00 3.48
N ASN A 29 8.57 16.86 2.47
CA ASN A 29 9.51 17.92 2.07
C ASN A 29 8.89 18.95 1.11
N SER A 30 7.73 18.64 0.54
CA SER A 30 6.97 19.53 -0.34
C SER A 30 5.52 19.07 -0.47
N LEU A 31 4.64 19.95 -0.94
CA LEU A 31 3.25 19.62 -1.33
C LEU A 31 3.15 19.43 -2.85
N THR A 32 4.15 18.78 -3.45
CA THR A 32 4.04 18.37 -4.85
C THR A 32 3.06 17.20 -4.96
N SER A 33 2.08 17.29 -5.87
CA SER A 33 0.91 16.39 -5.87
C SER A 33 1.31 14.91 -5.92
N ARG A 34 2.21 14.52 -6.82
CA ARG A 34 2.55 13.08 -7.00
C ARG A 34 3.16 12.45 -5.73
N PRO A 35 4.25 12.97 -5.12
CA PRO A 35 4.78 12.41 -3.87
C PRO A 35 3.77 12.46 -2.71
N PHE A 36 2.95 13.52 -2.65
CA PHE A 36 1.91 13.67 -1.63
C PHE A 36 0.85 12.57 -1.76
N GLU A 37 0.28 12.41 -2.96
CA GLU A 37 -0.78 11.44 -3.28
C GLU A 37 -0.28 10.00 -3.11
N ALA A 38 0.97 9.70 -3.51
CA ALA A 38 1.58 8.38 -3.31
C ALA A 38 1.75 8.05 -1.82
N THR A 39 2.26 9.01 -1.02
CA THR A 39 2.41 8.83 0.42
C THR A 39 1.04 8.63 1.09
N LEU A 40 0.02 9.38 0.66
CA LEU A 40 -1.35 9.19 1.12
C LEU A 40 -1.86 7.77 0.83
N ALA A 41 -1.70 7.29 -0.40
CA ALA A 41 -2.11 5.94 -0.80
C ALA A 41 -1.43 4.85 0.06
N ASP A 42 -0.15 5.04 0.37
CA ASP A 42 0.58 4.16 1.28
C ASP A 42 -0.07 4.09 2.67
N TYR A 43 -0.37 5.25 3.29
CA TYR A 43 -1.06 5.29 4.59
C TYR A 43 -2.44 4.64 4.51
N ILE A 44 -3.27 4.97 3.51
CA ILE A 44 -4.62 4.42 3.34
C ILE A 44 -4.63 2.88 3.38
N SER A 45 -3.60 2.26 2.81
CA SER A 45 -3.50 0.80 2.71
C SER A 45 -3.15 0.07 4.02
N MET A 46 -2.75 0.81 5.07
CA MET A 46 -2.32 0.23 6.36
C MET A 46 -3.50 -0.33 7.14
N LYS A 47 -3.30 -1.50 7.76
CA LYS A 47 -4.30 -2.13 8.63
C LYS A 47 -3.69 -2.53 9.98
N PRO A 48 -4.50 -2.56 11.06
CA PRO A 48 -4.07 -3.15 12.32
C PRO A 48 -3.56 -4.58 12.10
N GLY A 49 -2.44 -4.91 12.75
CA GLY A 49 -1.74 -6.18 12.60
C GLY A 49 -0.62 -6.17 11.55
N ASP A 50 -0.56 -5.21 10.63
CA ASP A 50 0.59 -5.13 9.72
C ASP A 50 1.88 -4.76 10.49
N ASN A 51 3.03 -5.28 10.05
CA ASN A 51 4.29 -5.07 10.75
C ASN A 51 4.96 -3.74 10.37
N VAL A 52 5.75 -3.22 11.30
CA VAL A 52 6.50 -1.97 11.18
C VAL A 52 7.99 -2.23 11.37
N TYR A 53 8.80 -1.64 10.52
CA TYR A 53 10.26 -1.65 10.58
C TYR A 53 10.80 -0.26 10.30
N PHE A 54 11.97 0.05 10.83
CA PHE A 54 12.65 1.31 10.54
C PHE A 54 13.95 1.07 9.79
N PHE A 55 14.16 1.77 8.69
CA PHE A 55 15.39 1.74 7.93
C PHE A 55 16.16 3.05 8.12
N SER A 56 17.45 2.94 8.45
CA SER A 56 18.37 4.07 8.54
C SER A 56 19.80 3.59 8.29
N ASP A 57 20.57 4.36 7.52
CA ASP A 57 22.00 4.11 7.21
C ASP A 57 22.33 2.65 6.88
N ARG A 58 21.58 2.08 5.93
CA ARG A 58 21.70 0.68 5.44
C ARG A 58 21.22 -0.40 6.42
N LYS A 59 20.79 -0.05 7.61
CA LYS A 59 20.28 -1.00 8.60
C LYS A 59 18.77 -0.93 8.72
N ILE A 60 18.15 -2.06 9.02
CA ILE A 60 16.75 -2.14 9.43
C ILE A 60 16.73 -2.40 10.93
N TYR A 61 15.75 -1.83 11.64
CA TYR A 61 15.62 -1.88 13.10
C TYR A 61 14.23 -2.35 13.51
N GLY A 62 14.23 -3.31 14.43
CA GLY A 62 13.07 -3.75 15.20
C GLY A 62 11.96 -4.42 14.42
N ILE A 63 10.99 -4.94 15.17
CA ILE A 63 9.71 -5.41 14.64
C ILE A 63 8.61 -4.77 15.47
N GLY A 64 7.75 -4.00 14.82
CA GLY A 64 6.51 -3.47 15.37
C GLY A 64 5.28 -4.09 14.72
N GLU A 65 4.12 -3.77 15.26
CA GLU A 65 2.78 -4.12 14.76
C GLU A 65 1.90 -2.88 14.84
N LEU A 66 1.27 -2.49 13.73
CA LEU A 66 0.27 -1.44 13.70
C LEU A 66 -0.90 -1.82 14.61
N VAL A 67 -1.32 -0.90 15.47
CA VAL A 67 -2.42 -1.11 16.41
C VAL A 67 -3.43 -0.01 16.31
N ALA A 68 -4.71 -0.38 16.42
CA ALA A 68 -5.77 0.61 16.44
C ALA A 68 -5.78 1.34 17.79
N VAL A 69 -5.62 2.66 17.75
CA VAL A 69 -5.87 3.55 18.89
C VAL A 69 -7.16 4.26 18.56
N GLY A 70 -8.32 3.71 18.95
CA GLY A 70 -9.63 4.20 18.49
C GLY A 70 -10.16 3.42 17.29
N PRO A 71 -10.77 4.07 16.27
CA PRO A 71 -11.38 3.38 15.13
C PRO A 71 -10.40 2.77 14.13
N ASP A 72 -9.15 3.25 14.06
CA ASP A 72 -8.14 2.81 13.08
C ASP A 72 -6.71 2.85 13.69
N CYS A 73 -5.70 2.42 12.94
CA CYS A 73 -4.28 2.51 13.29
C CYS A 73 -3.55 3.68 12.61
N LYS A 74 -4.28 4.54 11.91
CA LYS A 74 -3.75 5.64 11.10
C LYS A 74 -4.71 6.81 11.11
N TYR A 75 -4.15 8.01 11.12
CA TYR A 75 -4.90 9.25 11.27
C TYR A 75 -4.26 10.39 10.49
N SER A 76 -5.08 11.30 10.01
CA SER A 76 -4.64 12.65 9.66
C SER A 76 -4.15 13.34 10.93
N ASN A 77 -3.03 14.05 10.88
CA ASN A 77 -2.52 14.72 12.08
C ASN A 77 -3.39 15.93 12.48
N PHE A 78 -4.10 16.50 11.52
CA PHE A 78 -5.16 17.50 11.70
C PHE A 78 -6.27 17.27 10.67
N PRO A 79 -7.52 17.71 10.90
CA PRO A 79 -8.59 17.59 9.93
C PRO A 79 -8.20 18.17 8.56
N ASP A 80 -8.64 17.53 7.48
CA ASP A 80 -8.30 17.92 6.09
C ASP A 80 -6.80 17.92 5.72
N SER A 81 -5.96 17.19 6.47
CA SER A 81 -4.54 17.01 6.13
C SER A 81 -4.31 16.48 4.70
N SER A 82 -5.27 15.73 4.15
CA SER A 82 -5.22 15.13 2.81
C SER A 82 -5.54 16.10 1.66
N ALA A 83 -5.89 17.36 1.92
CA ALA A 83 -6.31 18.32 0.88
C ALA A 83 -5.20 18.74 -0.12
N CYS A 84 -3.94 18.35 0.12
CA CYS A 84 -2.75 18.77 -0.63
C CYS A 84 -2.59 20.30 -0.72
N GLU A 85 -2.96 21.02 0.34
CA GLU A 85 -2.89 22.48 0.41
C GLU A 85 -1.96 22.98 1.52
N PRO A 86 -1.29 24.14 1.31
CA PRO A 86 -0.51 24.77 2.37
C PRO A 86 -1.43 25.24 3.48
N VAL A 87 -1.00 25.03 4.73
CA VAL A 87 -1.72 25.48 5.93
C VAL A 87 -0.72 26.18 6.85
N ALA A 88 -1.17 27.16 7.63
CA ALA A 88 -0.34 27.76 8.66
C ALA A 88 -0.48 27.00 9.97
N TYR A 89 0.62 26.85 10.71
CA TYR A 89 0.63 26.18 12.01
C TYR A 89 -0.39 26.78 12.98
N ALA A 90 -0.53 28.11 12.99
CA ALA A 90 -1.46 28.81 13.87
C ALA A 90 -2.94 28.43 13.64
N ASP A 91 -3.28 27.98 12.42
CA ASP A 91 -4.65 27.62 12.05
C ASP A 91 -5.01 26.18 12.46
N VAL A 92 -4.00 25.31 12.61
CA VAL A 92 -4.21 23.87 12.88
C VAL A 92 -3.74 23.43 14.25
N LYS A 93 -2.97 24.26 14.98
CA LYS A 93 -2.31 23.89 16.24
C LYS A 93 -3.25 23.26 17.29
N ASP A 94 -4.48 23.74 17.37
CA ASP A 94 -5.45 23.33 18.40
C ASP A 94 -6.17 22.03 17.99
N ASP A 95 -6.07 21.64 16.72
CA ASP A 95 -6.58 20.39 16.18
C ASP A 95 -5.48 19.33 15.99
N LEU A 96 -4.19 19.61 16.28
CA LEU A 96 -3.12 18.62 16.08
C LEU A 96 -3.26 17.42 17.02
N LEU A 97 -3.13 16.20 16.47
CA LEU A 97 -2.97 14.97 17.25
C LEU A 97 -1.57 14.86 17.85
N VAL A 98 -0.55 15.23 17.06
CA VAL A 98 0.84 15.25 17.47
C VAL A 98 1.47 16.57 17.05
N ASP A 99 1.86 17.36 18.05
CA ASP A 99 2.50 18.65 17.84
C ASP A 99 4.04 18.55 17.92
N SER A 100 4.67 18.85 16.79
CA SER A 100 6.12 19.01 16.60
C SER A 100 6.49 20.49 16.33
N GLY A 101 5.70 21.43 16.86
CA GLY A 101 5.86 22.87 16.66
C GLY A 101 5.50 23.30 15.23
N SER A 102 6.20 24.32 14.71
CA SER A 102 5.91 24.86 13.38
C SER A 102 6.09 23.85 12.24
N ASP A 103 6.85 22.77 12.46
CA ASP A 103 7.02 21.69 11.48
C ASP A 103 5.80 20.75 11.40
N SER A 104 4.85 20.80 12.34
CA SER A 104 3.63 19.97 12.36
C SER A 104 2.84 20.00 11.05
N ILE A 105 2.89 21.12 10.32
CA ILE A 105 2.25 21.28 9.00
C ILE A 105 2.81 20.35 7.91
N TRP A 106 3.99 19.76 8.12
CA TRP A 106 4.63 18.81 7.21
C TRP A 106 4.33 17.34 7.55
N TYR A 107 3.80 17.10 8.75
CA TYR A 107 3.40 15.79 9.25
C TYR A 107 1.90 15.63 9.06
N ARG A 108 1.48 15.24 7.85
CA ARG A 108 0.06 15.20 7.45
C ARG A 108 -0.67 13.99 7.98
N TRP A 109 0.01 12.87 8.09
CA TRP A 109 -0.58 11.62 8.54
C TRP A 109 0.36 10.93 9.52
N LEU A 110 -0.21 10.16 10.42
CA LEU A 110 0.51 9.35 11.38
C LEU A 110 -0.10 7.95 11.45
N CYS A 111 0.72 6.99 11.86
CA CYS A 111 0.26 5.66 12.24
C CYS A 111 0.68 5.34 13.68
N THR A 112 -0.11 4.48 14.32
CA THR A 112 0.10 4.00 15.69
C THR A 112 0.50 2.53 15.66
N PHE A 113 1.56 2.18 16.40
CA PHE A 113 2.07 0.83 16.48
C PHE A 113 2.55 0.49 17.90
N LYS A 114 2.82 -0.79 18.13
CA LYS A 114 3.51 -1.31 19.31
C LYS A 114 4.71 -2.16 18.88
N ALA A 115 5.65 -2.37 19.79
CA ALA A 115 6.69 -3.37 19.60
C ALA A 115 6.08 -4.78 19.49
N ALA A 116 6.58 -5.60 18.57
CA ALA A 116 6.07 -6.94 18.28
C ALA A 116 7.14 -7.86 17.65
N PRO A 117 8.11 -8.40 18.43
CA PRO A 117 8.16 -8.32 19.89
C PRO A 117 8.89 -7.08 20.41
N TYR A 118 9.94 -6.61 19.73
CA TYR A 118 10.81 -5.53 20.22
C TYR A 118 11.34 -4.66 19.09
N PHE A 119 11.67 -3.41 19.42
CA PHE A 119 12.65 -2.65 18.66
C PHE A 119 14.02 -2.78 19.34
N PHE A 120 15.06 -2.98 18.54
CA PHE A 120 16.42 -3.27 19.00
C PHE A 120 17.33 -2.06 18.77
N GLU A 121 18.26 -1.82 19.71
CA GLU A 121 19.30 -0.79 19.56
C GLU A 121 20.23 -1.07 18.38
N GLU A 122 20.49 -2.36 18.10
CA GLU A 122 21.27 -2.78 16.95
C GLU A 122 20.36 -3.20 15.79
N GLY A 123 20.55 -2.57 14.64
CA GLY A 123 19.89 -2.95 13.39
C GLY A 123 20.72 -3.93 12.56
N ILE A 124 20.03 -4.67 11.69
CA ILE A 124 20.60 -5.65 10.76
C ILE A 124 20.91 -4.95 9.43
N ASP A 125 22.12 -5.17 8.87
CA ASP A 125 22.49 -4.60 7.57
C ASP A 125 21.59 -5.17 6.45
N THR A 126 21.18 -4.31 5.52
CA THR A 126 20.26 -4.68 4.45
C THR A 126 20.86 -5.73 3.51
N ASP A 127 22.18 -5.75 3.29
CA ASP A 127 22.81 -6.80 2.49
C ASP A 127 22.66 -8.17 3.16
N GLU A 128 22.71 -8.21 4.49
CA GLU A 128 22.47 -9.43 5.26
C GLU A 128 21.01 -9.91 5.14
N VAL A 129 20.05 -8.99 5.27
CA VAL A 129 18.62 -9.27 5.03
C VAL A 129 18.41 -9.86 3.64
N LEU A 130 18.95 -9.21 2.61
CA LEU A 130 18.75 -9.59 1.21
C LEU A 130 19.48 -10.89 0.81
N VAL A 131 20.43 -11.38 1.61
CA VAL A 131 21.15 -12.65 1.40
C VAL A 131 20.47 -13.82 2.11
N TYR A 132 19.72 -13.59 3.18
CA TYR A 132 19.11 -14.65 4.00
C TYR A 132 18.14 -15.55 3.22
N LYS A 133 17.24 -14.96 2.45
CA LYS A 133 16.31 -15.63 1.51
C LYS A 133 16.23 -14.81 0.22
N PRO A 134 17.21 -14.99 -0.69
CA PRO A 134 17.47 -14.03 -1.76
C PRO A 134 16.32 -13.88 -2.75
N ASP A 135 15.56 -14.95 -2.99
CA ASP A 135 14.45 -15.01 -3.94
C ASP A 135 13.14 -14.42 -3.41
N THR A 136 13.05 -14.18 -2.09
CA THR A 136 11.83 -13.67 -1.46
C THR A 136 11.72 -12.16 -1.59
N PHE A 137 12.81 -11.40 -1.38
CA PHE A 137 12.78 -9.94 -1.33
C PHE A 137 12.73 -9.30 -2.73
N LYS A 138 11.57 -8.76 -3.09
CA LYS A 138 11.31 -8.07 -4.36
C LYS A 138 11.05 -6.60 -4.13
N MET A 139 10.06 -6.27 -3.29
CA MET A 139 9.73 -4.89 -2.94
C MET A 139 10.89 -4.26 -2.17
N LEU A 140 11.48 -4.94 -1.18
CA LEU A 140 12.58 -4.36 -0.41
C LEU A 140 13.78 -3.97 -1.29
N ARG A 141 14.06 -4.69 -2.37
CA ARG A 141 15.13 -4.35 -3.33
C ARG A 141 14.84 -3.08 -4.14
N ALA A 142 13.56 -2.70 -4.24
CA ALA A 142 13.12 -1.48 -4.92
C ALA A 142 12.94 -0.29 -3.96
N PHE A 143 13.35 -0.42 -2.69
CA PHE A 143 13.24 0.64 -1.71
C PHE A 143 14.23 1.79 -2.00
N TRP A 144 13.80 2.75 -2.80
CA TRP A 144 14.64 3.82 -3.33
C TRP A 144 13.87 5.14 -3.44
N LYS A 145 14.38 6.20 -2.79
CA LYS A 145 13.82 7.57 -2.82
C LYS A 145 12.34 7.68 -2.44
N VAL A 146 11.85 6.77 -1.61
CA VAL A 146 10.49 6.80 -1.05
C VAL A 146 10.57 6.83 0.47
N SER A 147 9.55 7.40 1.11
CA SER A 147 9.50 7.53 2.57
C SER A 147 9.31 6.19 3.27
N PHE A 148 8.65 5.23 2.60
CA PHE A 148 8.53 3.86 3.06
C PHE A 148 8.09 2.95 1.93
N ILE A 149 8.14 1.63 2.18
CA ILE A 149 7.71 0.61 1.24
C ILE A 149 6.87 -0.46 1.93
N LYS A 150 5.85 -0.94 1.24
CA LYS A 150 5.01 -2.06 1.68
C LYS A 150 5.56 -3.39 1.16
N LEU A 151 5.70 -4.34 2.06
CA LEU A 151 6.12 -5.72 1.81
C LEU A 151 4.88 -6.62 1.83
N GLY A 152 4.84 -7.56 0.88
CA GLY A 152 3.86 -8.65 0.90
C GLY A 152 4.11 -9.65 2.03
N ASP A 153 3.20 -10.60 2.20
CA ASP A 153 3.22 -11.55 3.31
C ASP A 153 4.53 -12.37 3.40
N GLU A 154 5.03 -12.85 2.27
CA GLU A 154 6.25 -13.67 2.22
C GLU A 154 7.52 -12.87 2.55
N GLU A 155 7.63 -11.65 1.99
CA GLU A 155 8.72 -10.71 2.27
C GLU A 155 8.73 -10.30 3.74
N ASN A 156 7.56 -9.95 4.27
CA ASN A 156 7.41 -9.59 5.66
C ASN A 156 7.80 -10.74 6.59
N GLU A 157 7.31 -11.97 6.34
CA GLU A 157 7.64 -13.11 7.20
C GLU A 157 9.14 -13.43 7.18
N SER A 158 9.78 -13.36 6.01
CA SER A 158 11.23 -13.56 5.91
C SER A 158 12.03 -12.47 6.63
N LEU A 159 11.55 -11.22 6.62
CA LEU A 159 12.15 -10.13 7.40
C LEU A 159 11.99 -10.38 8.90
N ARG A 160 10.80 -10.79 9.37
CA ARG A 160 10.57 -11.14 10.77
C ARG A 160 11.51 -12.26 11.23
N GLU A 161 11.61 -13.31 10.43
CA GLU A 161 12.42 -14.48 10.76
C GLU A 161 13.89 -14.12 10.97
N ILE A 162 14.51 -13.34 10.07
CA ILE A 162 15.91 -12.96 10.25
C ILE A 162 16.12 -12.09 11.50
N PHE A 163 15.20 -11.18 11.81
CA PHE A 163 15.27 -10.39 13.05
C PHE A 163 15.23 -11.26 14.29
N LEU A 164 14.26 -12.18 14.35
CA LEU A 164 14.13 -13.11 15.48
C LEU A 164 15.36 -14.02 15.61
N LEU A 165 15.96 -14.43 14.51
CA LEU A 165 17.17 -15.27 14.52
C LEU A 165 18.41 -14.51 14.99
N ARG A 166 18.54 -13.22 14.66
CA ARG A 166 19.72 -12.41 15.02
C ARG A 166 19.68 -11.88 16.44
N HIS A 167 18.50 -11.51 16.93
CA HIS A 167 18.36 -10.90 18.25
C HIS A 167 17.87 -11.87 19.34
N GLN A 168 18.22 -13.15 19.23
CA GLN A 168 17.81 -14.17 20.21
C GLN A 168 18.31 -13.83 21.63
N ASN A 169 19.53 -13.31 21.74
CA ASN A 169 20.12 -12.99 23.04
C ASN A 169 19.43 -11.80 23.70
N GLU A 170 19.12 -10.76 22.93
CA GLU A 170 18.39 -9.56 23.36
C GLU A 170 16.97 -9.93 23.78
N MET A 171 16.30 -10.82 23.05
CA MET A 171 14.98 -11.34 23.43
C MET A 171 15.01 -12.15 24.73
N ILE A 172 16.09 -12.90 25.00
CA ILE A 172 16.24 -13.69 26.24
C ILE A 172 16.59 -12.79 27.43
N THR A 173 17.45 -11.79 27.22
CA THR A 173 18.02 -10.96 28.29
C THR A 173 17.20 -9.71 28.58
N GLY A 174 16.38 -9.25 27.64
CA GLY A 174 15.67 -7.97 27.70
C GLY A 174 16.59 -6.75 27.65
N GLN A 175 17.85 -6.93 27.20
CA GLN A 175 18.83 -5.85 27.06
C GLN A 175 18.91 -5.38 25.61
N HIS A 176 19.33 -4.13 25.40
CA HIS A 176 19.48 -3.51 24.08
C HIS A 176 18.19 -3.44 23.26
N ILE A 177 17.07 -3.23 23.97
CA ILE A 177 15.75 -3.03 23.40
C ILE A 177 15.22 -1.65 23.82
N TRP A 178 14.47 -0.99 22.94
CA TRP A 178 13.76 0.24 23.30
C TRP A 178 12.42 -0.09 23.96
N GLU A 179 12.22 0.46 25.16
CA GLU A 179 10.99 0.29 25.91
C GLU A 179 9.88 1.20 25.39
N ARG A 180 8.64 0.71 25.43
CA ARG A 180 7.48 1.48 24.99
C ARG A 180 6.98 2.41 26.09
N ASP A 181 6.57 3.61 25.68
CA ASP A 181 5.79 4.56 26.46
C ASP A 181 4.36 4.69 25.88
N ASP A 182 3.37 4.30 26.67
CA ASP A 182 1.94 4.36 26.29
C ASP A 182 1.35 5.78 26.35
N THR A 183 2.06 6.75 26.93
CA THR A 183 1.55 8.11 27.16
C THR A 183 0.97 8.76 25.91
N VAL A 184 1.65 8.61 24.77
CA VAL A 184 1.18 9.20 23.50
C VAL A 184 -0.11 8.54 23.02
N HIS A 185 -0.22 7.22 23.14
CA HIS A 185 -1.44 6.50 22.76
C HIS A 185 -2.60 6.88 23.69
N ASP A 186 -2.36 7.07 24.97
CA ASP A 186 -3.36 7.53 25.94
C ASP A 186 -3.84 8.95 25.65
N LEU A 187 -2.93 9.86 25.28
CA LEU A 187 -3.28 11.22 24.86
C LEU A 187 -4.14 11.21 23.59
N LEU A 188 -3.79 10.41 22.58
CA LEU A 188 -4.58 10.28 21.36
C LEU A 188 -6.03 9.83 21.64
N ARG A 189 -6.24 8.93 22.62
CA ARG A 189 -7.57 8.45 23.01
C ARG A 189 -8.47 9.53 23.61
N LEU A 190 -7.91 10.68 24.01
CA LEU A 190 -8.69 11.82 24.51
C LEU A 190 -9.33 12.63 23.38
N HIS A 191 -8.87 12.47 22.13
CA HIS A 191 -9.45 13.12 20.96
C HIS A 191 -10.64 12.33 20.40
N ASP A 192 -11.56 13.02 19.72
CA ASP A 192 -12.55 12.35 18.84
C ASP A 192 -11.88 11.97 17.51
N LEU A 193 -11.23 10.80 17.52
CA LEU A 193 -10.43 10.30 16.40
C LEU A 193 -11.23 10.02 15.12
N ASN A 194 -12.57 9.98 15.17
CA ASN A 194 -13.41 9.86 13.97
C ASN A 194 -13.22 11.06 13.03
N ARG A 195 -12.95 12.26 13.57
CA ARG A 195 -12.67 13.48 12.80
C ARG A 195 -11.34 13.44 12.06
N TYR A 196 -10.49 12.47 12.36
CA TYR A 196 -9.11 12.37 11.89
C TYR A 196 -8.89 11.17 10.97
N LEU A 197 -9.94 10.44 10.59
CA LEU A 197 -9.81 9.34 9.65
C LEU A 197 -9.21 9.83 8.33
N ILE A 198 -8.33 9.02 7.74
CA ILE A 198 -7.71 9.32 6.46
C ILE A 198 -8.69 8.96 5.34
N THR A 199 -9.15 9.95 4.61
CA THR A 199 -9.99 9.77 3.41
C THR A 199 -9.39 10.52 2.22
N PRO A 200 -9.68 10.09 0.97
CA PRO A 200 -9.26 10.81 -0.24
C PRO A 200 -10.19 11.98 -0.58
N GLU A 201 -11.27 12.21 0.17
CA GLU A 201 -12.33 13.14 -0.21
C GLU A 201 -11.84 14.58 -0.43
N SER A 202 -11.06 15.12 0.50
CA SER A 202 -10.51 16.48 0.39
C SER A 202 -9.47 16.59 -0.73
N LEU A 203 -8.68 15.53 -0.97
CA LEU A 203 -7.80 15.45 -2.13
C LEU A 203 -8.60 15.55 -3.44
N LEU A 204 -9.69 14.78 -3.55
CA LEU A 204 -10.52 14.72 -4.76
C LEU A 204 -11.28 16.03 -5.01
N ARG A 205 -11.82 16.68 -3.97
CA ARG A 205 -12.50 17.98 -4.11
C ARG A 205 -11.60 19.04 -4.76
N ASN A 206 -10.32 19.06 -4.41
CA ASN A 206 -9.33 19.99 -4.97
C ASN A 206 -8.68 19.48 -6.28
N GLY A 207 -8.67 18.16 -6.45
CA GLY A 207 -7.97 17.43 -7.50
C GLY A 207 -8.79 17.16 -8.76
N VAL A 208 -10.04 17.61 -8.87
CA VAL A 208 -10.96 17.24 -9.97
C VAL A 208 -11.19 18.37 -10.97
N ARG A 209 -11.34 17.99 -12.25
CA ARG A 209 -11.77 18.88 -13.33
C ARG A 209 -12.71 18.11 -14.27
N ALA A 210 -13.90 18.64 -14.50
CA ALA A 210 -14.91 18.04 -15.39
C ALA A 210 -15.21 16.56 -15.06
N GLY A 211 -15.35 16.25 -13.77
CA GLY A 211 -15.66 14.88 -13.29
C GLY A 211 -14.49 13.89 -13.37
N ARG A 212 -13.25 14.35 -13.61
CA ARG A 212 -12.05 13.52 -13.68
C ARG A 212 -10.96 14.04 -12.75
N VAL A 213 -10.10 13.16 -12.27
CA VAL A 213 -8.93 13.59 -11.48
C VAL A 213 -7.89 14.26 -12.38
N LYS A 214 -7.15 15.23 -11.84
CA LYS A 214 -6.05 15.92 -12.54
C LYS A 214 -4.80 15.03 -12.65
N HIS A 215 -4.57 14.18 -11.66
CA HIS A 215 -3.39 13.33 -11.52
C HIS A 215 -3.84 11.87 -11.33
N GLU A 216 -3.15 10.95 -12.01
CA GLU A 216 -3.44 9.51 -11.93
C GLU A 216 -3.22 8.96 -10.51
N MET A 217 -2.21 9.47 -9.80
CA MET A 217 -1.92 9.09 -8.43
C MET A 217 -3.03 9.49 -7.44
N ALA A 218 -3.83 10.54 -7.74
CA ALA A 218 -5.04 10.83 -6.97
C ALA A 218 -6.17 9.80 -7.20
N LEU A 219 -6.31 9.29 -8.42
CA LEU A 219 -7.23 8.16 -8.71
C LEU A 219 -6.75 6.90 -7.98
N GLU A 220 -5.44 6.65 -7.96
CA GLU A 220 -4.84 5.52 -7.26
C GLU A 220 -5.13 5.55 -5.75
N ALA A 221 -4.88 6.68 -5.08
CA ALA A 221 -5.20 6.84 -3.66
C ALA A 221 -6.70 6.58 -3.38
N ALA A 222 -7.59 7.06 -4.25
CA ALA A 222 -9.03 6.84 -4.13
C ALA A 222 -9.44 5.36 -4.36
N VAL A 223 -8.90 4.71 -5.39
CA VAL A 223 -9.17 3.29 -5.68
C VAL A 223 -8.64 2.40 -4.55
N VAL A 224 -7.45 2.69 -4.00
CA VAL A 224 -6.91 1.95 -2.84
C VAL A 224 -7.84 2.10 -1.63
N TYR A 225 -8.34 3.32 -1.37
CA TYR A 225 -9.33 3.57 -0.32
C TYR A 225 -10.60 2.76 -0.56
N ASP A 226 -11.17 2.83 -1.76
CA ASP A 226 -12.43 2.18 -2.10
C ASP A 226 -12.32 0.64 -2.06
N LEU A 227 -11.18 0.06 -2.47
CA LEU A 227 -10.91 -1.38 -2.31
C LEU A 227 -10.80 -1.80 -0.85
N CYS A 228 -10.12 -0.98 -0.02
CA CYS A 228 -9.95 -1.26 1.40
C CYS A 228 -11.27 -1.17 2.20
N HIS A 229 -12.27 -0.43 1.68
CA HIS A 229 -13.58 -0.23 2.29
C HIS A 229 -14.72 -0.92 1.52
N GLU A 230 -14.40 -1.82 0.58
CA GLU A 230 -15.37 -2.60 -0.20
C GLU A 230 -16.39 -1.74 -0.98
N ARG A 231 -15.97 -0.53 -1.40
CA ARG A 231 -16.80 0.45 -2.12
C ARG A 231 -16.87 0.18 -3.63
N ILE A 232 -15.97 -0.64 -4.18
CA ILE A 232 -16.02 -1.10 -5.58
C ILE A 232 -16.74 -2.45 -5.66
N VAL A 233 -18.07 -2.42 -5.70
CA VAL A 233 -18.93 -3.62 -5.66
C VAL A 233 -18.53 -4.65 -6.72
N ASP A 234 -18.20 -4.19 -7.92
CA ASP A 234 -17.82 -5.03 -9.06
C ASP A 234 -16.54 -5.86 -8.86
N LEU A 235 -15.68 -5.47 -7.91
CA LEU A 235 -14.41 -6.13 -7.61
C LEU A 235 -14.47 -6.94 -6.30
N GLY A 236 -15.52 -6.77 -5.51
CA GLY A 236 -15.70 -7.47 -4.23
C GLY A 236 -14.68 -7.07 -3.16
N ARG A 237 -14.50 -7.95 -2.18
CA ARG A 237 -13.68 -7.71 -0.98
C ARG A 237 -12.22 -8.13 -1.16
N TRP A 238 -11.30 -7.39 -0.54
CA TRP A 238 -9.86 -7.69 -0.56
C TRP A 238 -9.22 -7.50 0.82
N ASP A 239 -8.44 -8.50 1.27
CA ASP A 239 -7.84 -8.50 2.60
C ASP A 239 -6.49 -7.76 2.62
N TYR A 240 -5.76 -7.80 1.49
CA TYR A 240 -4.54 -7.04 1.25
C TYR A 240 -4.72 -6.16 0.01
N VAL A 241 -4.26 -4.91 0.08
CA VAL A 241 -4.22 -3.95 -1.04
C VAL A 241 -2.89 -3.20 -0.98
N SER A 242 -2.20 -3.07 -2.10
CA SER A 242 -0.95 -2.32 -2.23
C SER A 242 -0.96 -1.59 -3.56
N HIS A 243 -0.33 -0.42 -3.60
CA HIS A 243 -0.10 0.31 -4.84
C HIS A 243 1.34 0.19 -5.30
N GLN A 244 1.59 0.50 -6.58
CA GLN A 244 2.91 0.62 -7.20
C GLN A 244 3.83 -0.61 -6.98
N VAL A 245 3.27 -1.81 -7.12
CA VAL A 245 3.97 -3.08 -6.88
C VAL A 245 4.86 -3.44 -8.07
N ILE A 246 6.12 -3.78 -7.80
CA ILE A 246 7.09 -4.15 -8.84
C ILE A 246 6.60 -5.35 -9.66
N ALA A 247 6.57 -5.17 -10.97
CA ALA A 247 6.00 -6.13 -11.93
C ALA A 247 6.93 -6.42 -13.13
N SER A 248 8.24 -6.45 -12.87
CA SER A 248 9.26 -6.79 -13.86
C SER A 248 10.52 -7.34 -13.21
N PRO A 249 11.37 -8.07 -13.97
CA PRO A 249 12.67 -8.50 -13.47
C PRO A 249 13.51 -7.33 -12.98
N PHE A 250 14.43 -7.60 -12.05
CA PHE A 250 15.25 -6.55 -11.47
C PHE A 250 16.09 -5.84 -12.54
N LYS A 251 15.91 -4.52 -12.64
CA LYS A 251 16.58 -3.57 -13.55
C LYS A 251 16.63 -2.21 -12.83
N PRO A 252 17.32 -1.17 -13.35
CA PRO A 252 17.41 0.10 -12.63
C PRO A 252 16.00 0.65 -12.33
N ILE A 253 15.79 1.11 -11.09
CA ILE A 253 14.47 1.38 -10.49
C ILE A 253 13.59 2.28 -11.37
N ASP A 254 14.18 3.30 -11.99
CA ASP A 254 13.47 4.27 -12.84
C ASP A 254 12.86 3.65 -14.11
N TYR A 255 13.24 2.42 -14.49
CA TYR A 255 12.73 1.70 -15.66
C TYR A 255 11.91 0.45 -15.29
N MET A 256 11.64 0.23 -14.00
CA MET A 256 10.85 -0.91 -13.55
C MET A 256 9.38 -0.70 -13.87
N ASP A 257 8.74 -1.75 -14.38
CA ASP A 257 7.29 -1.76 -14.53
C ASP A 257 6.66 -1.95 -13.15
N LYS A 258 5.54 -1.27 -12.90
CA LYS A 258 4.79 -1.33 -11.65
C LYS A 258 3.32 -1.56 -11.95
N ILE A 259 2.69 -2.45 -11.21
CA ILE A 259 1.23 -2.58 -11.16
C ILE A 259 0.71 -1.42 -10.32
N ASP A 260 -0.24 -0.66 -10.85
CA ASP A 260 -0.81 0.49 -10.14
C ASP A 260 -1.45 0.06 -8.82
N VAL A 261 -2.32 -0.98 -8.83
CA VAL A 261 -2.85 -1.59 -7.61
C VAL A 261 -2.86 -3.12 -7.68
N LEU A 262 -2.25 -3.77 -6.70
CA LEU A 262 -2.33 -5.21 -6.48
C LEU A 262 -3.08 -5.49 -5.18
N ALA A 263 -4.06 -6.37 -5.23
CA ALA A 263 -4.81 -6.83 -4.08
C ALA A 263 -4.80 -8.35 -3.96
N ALA A 264 -4.97 -8.86 -2.74
CA ALA A 264 -5.09 -10.28 -2.48
C ALA A 264 -6.24 -10.57 -1.51
N ARG A 265 -6.94 -11.67 -1.75
CA ARG A 265 -8.04 -12.17 -0.93
C ARG A 265 -7.60 -13.46 -0.26
N TYR A 266 -7.88 -13.57 1.03
CA TYR A 266 -7.63 -14.79 1.78
C TYR A 266 -8.84 -15.71 1.73
N LEU A 267 -8.59 -17.02 1.80
CA LEU A 267 -9.63 -17.97 2.11
C LEU A 267 -10.18 -17.66 3.51
N THR A 268 -11.51 -17.66 3.65
CA THR A 268 -12.23 -17.32 4.88
C THR A 268 -11.61 -17.97 6.11
N ASP A 269 -11.39 -17.17 7.16
CA ASP A 269 -10.79 -17.57 8.44
C ASP A 269 -9.34 -18.10 8.36
N THR A 270 -8.62 -17.81 7.27
CA THR A 270 -7.21 -18.18 7.11
C THR A 270 -6.35 -16.99 6.66
N LYS A 271 -5.05 -17.21 6.49
CA LYS A 271 -4.12 -16.31 5.79
C LYS A 271 -3.67 -16.87 4.44
N ILE A 272 -4.36 -17.89 3.92
CA ILE A 272 -4.02 -18.52 2.65
C ILE A 272 -4.62 -17.67 1.54
N THR A 273 -3.78 -17.07 0.71
CA THR A 273 -4.23 -16.32 -0.47
C THR A 273 -4.93 -17.24 -1.47
N CYS A 274 -6.16 -16.89 -1.84
CA CYS A 274 -6.98 -17.64 -2.79
C CYS A 274 -7.27 -16.87 -4.08
N LYS A 275 -7.18 -15.53 -4.05
CA LYS A 275 -7.30 -14.66 -5.22
C LYS A 275 -6.31 -13.51 -5.19
N TYR A 276 -5.90 -13.07 -6.36
CA TYR A 276 -5.18 -11.84 -6.64
C TYR A 276 -6.01 -10.97 -7.58
N LEU A 277 -5.96 -9.66 -7.39
CA LEU A 277 -6.50 -8.67 -8.31
C LEU A 277 -5.38 -7.74 -8.74
N THR A 278 -5.19 -7.60 -10.04
CA THR A 278 -4.33 -6.56 -10.63
C THR A 278 -5.21 -5.47 -11.25
N VAL A 279 -4.94 -4.22 -10.93
CA VAL A 279 -5.68 -3.06 -11.47
C VAL A 279 -4.70 -2.12 -12.17
N GLU A 280 -5.06 -1.75 -13.40
CA GLU A 280 -4.40 -0.69 -14.16
C GLU A 280 -5.31 0.55 -14.18
N LEU A 281 -4.74 1.71 -13.89
CA LEU A 281 -5.47 2.97 -13.78
C LEU A 281 -5.11 3.90 -14.94
N LYS A 282 -6.12 4.60 -15.45
CA LYS A 282 -5.93 5.68 -16.40
C LYS A 282 -6.77 6.87 -15.97
N LYS A 283 -6.11 8.00 -15.69
CA LYS A 283 -6.86 9.24 -15.36
C LYS A 283 -7.75 9.72 -16.51
N ASP A 284 -7.36 9.43 -17.74
CA ASP A 284 -8.08 9.80 -18.96
C ASP A 284 -8.66 8.55 -19.64
N GLU A 285 -8.77 8.56 -20.96
CA GLU A 285 -9.22 7.45 -21.78
C GLU A 285 -8.15 6.36 -21.86
N ALA A 286 -8.55 5.10 -21.68
CA ALA A 286 -7.66 3.96 -21.86
C ALA A 286 -7.57 3.54 -23.33
N GLU A 287 -6.34 3.37 -23.80
CA GLU A 287 -6.02 2.86 -25.15
C GLU A 287 -5.90 1.33 -25.16
N LYS A 288 -5.96 0.68 -26.34
CA LYS A 288 -5.76 -0.78 -26.47
C LYS A 288 -4.47 -1.29 -25.80
N SER A 289 -3.41 -0.50 -25.80
CA SER A 289 -2.14 -0.78 -25.11
C SER A 289 -2.30 -0.99 -23.60
N THR A 290 -3.34 -0.43 -22.98
CA THR A 290 -3.69 -0.66 -21.57
C THR A 290 -4.13 -2.11 -21.33
N ILE A 291 -4.82 -2.73 -22.31
CA ILE A 291 -5.16 -4.16 -22.26
C ILE A 291 -3.88 -5.00 -22.34
N ASP A 292 -2.95 -4.65 -23.23
CA ASP A 292 -1.66 -5.36 -23.31
C ASP A 292 -0.87 -5.29 -22.01
N GLN A 293 -0.84 -4.10 -21.40
CA GLN A 293 -0.15 -3.87 -20.14
C GLN A 293 -0.75 -4.69 -18.99
N ILE A 294 -2.08 -4.67 -18.82
CA ILE A 294 -2.69 -5.46 -17.74
C ILE A 294 -2.57 -6.96 -17.98
N LEU A 295 -2.62 -7.43 -19.24
CA LEU A 295 -2.40 -8.83 -19.56
C LEU A 295 -0.97 -9.28 -19.25
N LYS A 296 0.04 -8.42 -19.49
CA LYS A 296 1.42 -8.64 -19.03
C LYS A 296 1.47 -8.78 -17.50
N TYR A 297 0.72 -7.97 -16.75
CA TYR A 297 0.67 -8.08 -15.29
C TYR A 297 -0.07 -9.33 -14.81
N VAL A 298 -1.10 -9.78 -15.51
CA VAL A 298 -1.75 -11.08 -15.23
C VAL A 298 -0.74 -12.21 -15.37
N ASP A 299 0.03 -12.24 -16.46
CA ASP A 299 1.06 -13.27 -16.69
C ASP A 299 2.16 -13.21 -15.62
N TRP A 300 2.57 -12.00 -15.22
CA TRP A 300 3.52 -11.78 -14.12
C TRP A 300 2.99 -12.30 -12.79
N VAL A 301 1.79 -11.90 -12.38
CA VAL A 301 1.17 -12.34 -11.12
C VAL A 301 0.96 -13.86 -11.11
N CYS A 302 0.60 -14.43 -12.25
CA CYS A 302 0.45 -15.88 -12.41
C CYS A 302 1.74 -16.63 -12.08
N THR A 303 2.84 -16.16 -12.64
CA THR A 303 4.17 -16.77 -12.48
C THR A 303 4.70 -16.54 -11.07
N GLU A 304 4.59 -15.30 -10.57
CA GLU A 304 5.29 -14.86 -9.37
C GLU A 304 4.55 -15.13 -8.06
N TYR A 305 3.22 -15.19 -8.08
CA TYR A 305 2.41 -15.27 -6.86
C TYR A 305 1.35 -16.38 -6.88
N ALA A 306 0.88 -16.81 -8.06
CA ALA A 306 -0.18 -17.80 -8.19
C ALA A 306 0.30 -19.18 -8.66
N TYR A 307 1.61 -19.43 -8.71
CA TYR A 307 2.20 -20.73 -9.06
C TYR A 307 1.68 -21.32 -10.38
N GLY A 308 1.39 -20.46 -11.37
CA GLY A 308 0.85 -20.86 -12.66
C GLY A 308 -0.67 -21.06 -12.71
N ASP A 309 -1.40 -20.80 -11.62
CA ASP A 309 -2.86 -20.92 -11.59
C ASP A 309 -3.55 -19.59 -11.94
N TYR A 310 -3.91 -19.45 -13.22
CA TYR A 310 -4.67 -18.29 -13.68
C TYR A 310 -6.05 -18.16 -13.02
N GLU A 311 -6.66 -19.22 -12.46
CA GLU A 311 -7.94 -19.09 -11.76
C GLU A 311 -7.85 -18.21 -10.54
N MET A 312 -6.65 -18.08 -9.96
CA MET A 312 -6.45 -17.21 -8.81
C MET A 312 -6.48 -15.74 -9.20
N ILE A 313 -6.50 -15.37 -10.48
CA ILE A 313 -6.26 -14.00 -10.91
C ILE A 313 -7.54 -13.35 -11.42
N GLU A 314 -7.78 -12.14 -10.96
CA GLU A 314 -8.78 -11.20 -11.44
C GLU A 314 -8.03 -9.96 -11.93
N ALA A 315 -8.55 -9.30 -12.96
CA ALA A 315 -7.93 -8.10 -13.51
C ALA A 315 -8.97 -7.01 -13.75
N CYS A 316 -8.56 -5.74 -13.65
CA CYS A 316 -9.45 -4.61 -13.89
C CYS A 316 -8.69 -3.43 -14.50
N ILE A 317 -9.24 -2.82 -15.55
CA ILE A 317 -8.81 -1.48 -15.99
C ILE A 317 -9.85 -0.48 -15.47
N ILE A 318 -9.41 0.57 -14.78
CA ILE A 318 -10.27 1.67 -14.36
C ILE A 318 -9.86 2.95 -15.09
N ALA A 319 -10.76 3.51 -15.90
CA ALA A 319 -10.46 4.66 -16.75
C ALA A 319 -11.62 5.66 -16.86
N ALA A 320 -11.37 6.90 -17.28
CA ALA A 320 -12.44 7.88 -17.48
C ALA A 320 -13.26 7.61 -18.76
N GLY A 321 -12.73 6.77 -19.65
CA GLY A 321 -13.32 6.33 -20.90
C GLY A 321 -12.45 5.27 -21.58
N TYR A 322 -12.90 4.75 -22.71
CA TYR A 322 -12.19 3.73 -23.49
C TYR A 322 -12.25 4.06 -24.97
N GLU A 323 -11.13 3.87 -25.66
CA GLU A 323 -11.02 4.22 -27.08
C GLU A 323 -11.95 3.40 -27.99
N GLU A 324 -12.20 3.94 -29.19
CA GLU A 324 -13.02 3.25 -30.18
C GLU A 324 -12.42 1.89 -30.59
N GLY A 325 -13.29 0.89 -30.67
CA GLY A 325 -12.92 -0.47 -31.02
C GLY A 325 -12.25 -1.26 -29.89
N MET A 326 -12.21 -0.73 -28.65
CA MET A 326 -11.74 -1.46 -27.47
C MET A 326 -12.47 -2.80 -27.30
N ASP A 327 -13.80 -2.84 -27.45
CA ASP A 327 -14.61 -4.07 -27.34
C ASP A 327 -14.19 -5.19 -28.29
N ARG A 328 -13.79 -4.82 -29.52
CA ARG A 328 -13.35 -5.79 -30.52
C ARG A 328 -12.00 -6.35 -30.11
N TYR A 329 -11.08 -5.48 -29.71
CA TYR A 329 -9.75 -5.87 -29.28
C TYR A 329 -9.79 -6.71 -28.00
N TYR A 330 -10.58 -6.30 -27.01
CA TYR A 330 -10.85 -7.05 -25.79
C TYR A 330 -11.22 -8.51 -26.09
N ARG A 331 -12.21 -8.73 -26.97
CA ARG A 331 -12.67 -10.09 -27.33
C ARG A 331 -11.61 -10.92 -28.07
N GLU A 332 -10.63 -10.27 -28.70
CA GLU A 332 -9.57 -10.92 -29.45
C GLU A 332 -8.43 -11.39 -28.53
N VAL A 333 -8.01 -10.55 -27.59
CA VAL A 333 -6.76 -10.77 -26.84
C VAL A 333 -6.93 -11.18 -25.37
N VAL A 334 -8.11 -10.94 -24.77
CA VAL A 334 -8.36 -11.23 -23.34
C VAL A 334 -8.70 -12.70 -23.17
N GLN A 335 -7.68 -13.54 -23.28
CA GLN A 335 -7.76 -14.97 -23.05
C GLN A 335 -6.38 -15.57 -22.72
N ARG A 336 -6.37 -16.54 -21.81
CA ARG A 336 -5.22 -17.43 -21.57
C ARG A 336 -5.71 -18.86 -21.49
N HIS A 337 -5.11 -19.75 -22.28
CA HIS A 337 -5.37 -21.19 -22.20
C HIS A 337 -4.29 -21.84 -21.34
N TYR A 338 -4.71 -22.66 -20.37
CA TYR A 338 -3.79 -23.33 -19.45
C TYR A 338 -4.38 -24.67 -18.99
N THR A 339 -3.54 -25.47 -18.36
CA THR A 339 -3.91 -26.76 -17.78
C THR A 339 -3.92 -26.68 -16.26
N GLN A 340 -4.86 -27.38 -15.63
CA GLN A 340 -4.95 -27.48 -14.17
C GLN A 340 -5.04 -28.95 -13.75
N GLY A 341 -4.30 -29.31 -12.71
CA GLY A 341 -4.20 -30.68 -12.19
C GLY A 341 -3.29 -31.59 -13.02
N SER A 342 -2.80 -32.65 -12.40
CA SER A 342 -1.93 -33.65 -13.05
C SER A 342 -2.70 -34.89 -13.52
N HIS A 343 -3.65 -35.39 -12.72
CA HIS A 343 -4.42 -36.61 -13.02
C HIS A 343 -5.87 -36.50 -12.49
N PRO A 344 -6.89 -36.17 -13.31
CA PRO A 344 -6.83 -35.82 -14.73
C PRO A 344 -6.44 -34.37 -14.97
N VAL A 345 -5.71 -34.12 -16.06
CA VAL A 345 -5.46 -32.77 -16.57
C VAL A 345 -6.78 -32.16 -17.07
N ARG A 346 -7.09 -30.93 -16.64
CA ARG A 346 -8.23 -30.15 -17.12
C ARG A 346 -7.73 -28.99 -17.96
N ASN A 347 -8.24 -28.85 -19.18
CA ASN A 347 -8.00 -27.65 -19.99
C ASN A 347 -8.94 -26.54 -19.53
N LYS A 348 -8.40 -25.36 -19.23
CA LYS A 348 -9.15 -24.18 -18.80
C LYS A 348 -8.76 -22.96 -19.62
N GLN A 349 -9.65 -21.97 -19.57
CA GLN A 349 -9.45 -20.66 -20.17
C GLN A 349 -9.69 -19.60 -19.10
N TRP A 350 -8.79 -18.62 -19.03
CA TRP A 350 -8.96 -17.41 -18.24
C TRP A 350 -9.35 -16.27 -19.17
N ASN A 351 -10.31 -15.45 -18.75
CA ASN A 351 -10.81 -14.28 -19.47
C ASN A 351 -11.42 -13.24 -18.49
N ASN A 352 -10.88 -13.19 -17.27
CA ASN A 352 -11.45 -12.44 -16.15
C ASN A 352 -10.84 -11.03 -16.03
N LEU A 353 -11.06 -10.20 -17.06
CA LEU A 353 -10.70 -8.78 -17.06
C LEU A 353 -11.95 -7.92 -17.04
N LYS A 354 -12.09 -7.04 -16.05
CA LYS A 354 -13.15 -6.03 -16.01
C LYS A 354 -12.68 -4.71 -16.60
N LEU A 355 -13.60 -3.99 -17.25
CA LEU A 355 -13.43 -2.61 -17.67
C LEU A 355 -14.41 -1.75 -16.86
N LEU A 356 -13.92 -0.95 -15.92
CA LEU A 356 -14.73 -0.02 -15.14
C LEU A 356 -14.47 1.43 -15.58
N LYS A 357 -15.53 2.11 -15.99
CA LYS A 357 -15.48 3.55 -16.20
C LYS A 357 -15.65 4.26 -14.87
N TYR A 358 -14.83 5.27 -14.59
CA TYR A 358 -14.97 6.09 -13.40
C TYR A 358 -15.46 7.51 -13.71
N THR A 359 -16.13 8.13 -12.75
CA THR A 359 -16.41 9.57 -12.72
C THR A 359 -16.32 10.07 -11.28
N CYS A 360 -15.78 11.26 -11.07
CA CYS A 360 -15.74 11.87 -9.76
C CYS A 360 -16.95 12.78 -9.53
N VAL A 361 -17.67 12.53 -8.43
CA VAL A 361 -18.86 13.27 -7.99
C VAL A 361 -18.68 13.61 -6.52
N ASP A 362 -18.75 14.89 -6.16
CA ASP A 362 -18.73 15.39 -4.78
C ASP A 362 -17.56 14.89 -3.89
N GLY A 363 -16.39 14.65 -4.49
CA GLY A 363 -15.21 14.16 -3.76
C GLY A 363 -15.15 12.64 -3.62
N GLU A 364 -16.00 11.90 -4.34
CA GLU A 364 -16.00 10.44 -4.39
C GLU A 364 -15.83 9.94 -5.84
N ILE A 365 -15.37 8.70 -5.99
CA ILE A 365 -15.33 8.03 -7.28
C ILE A 365 -16.55 7.12 -7.42
N VAL A 366 -17.24 7.25 -8.55
CA VAL A 366 -18.34 6.37 -8.96
C VAL A 366 -17.86 5.50 -10.10
N TYR A 367 -18.18 4.21 -10.04
CA TYR A 367 -17.76 3.18 -10.99
C TYR A 367 -18.95 2.66 -11.80
N GLU A 368 -18.73 2.42 -13.08
CA GLU A 368 -19.67 1.79 -14.02
C GLU A 368 -18.98 0.64 -14.73
N ASP A 369 -19.49 -0.59 -14.60
CA ASP A 369 -18.98 -1.74 -15.34
C ASP A 369 -19.41 -1.65 -16.82
N VAL A 370 -18.42 -1.49 -17.70
CA VAL A 370 -18.58 -1.42 -19.15
C VAL A 370 -17.91 -2.61 -19.85
N THR A 371 -17.67 -3.70 -19.12
CA THR A 371 -17.00 -4.89 -19.64
C THR A 371 -17.78 -5.49 -20.81
N PRO A 372 -17.16 -5.71 -21.98
CA PRO A 372 -17.84 -6.31 -23.12
C PRO A 372 -18.33 -7.72 -22.77
N PRO A 373 -19.55 -8.11 -23.18
CA PRO A 373 -20.04 -9.46 -22.91
C PRO A 373 -19.15 -10.50 -23.60
N LEU A 374 -18.83 -11.56 -22.86
CA LEU A 374 -18.18 -12.76 -23.39
C LEU A 374 -19.13 -13.41 -24.41
N ARG A 375 -18.57 -13.88 -25.54
CA ARG A 375 -19.34 -14.57 -26.58
C ARG A 375 -19.60 -16.02 -26.25
#